data_AF-A0A1V6KC24-F1
#
_entry.id   AF-A0A1V6KC24-F1
#
_cell.length_a   1.000
_cell.length_b   1.000
_cell.length_c   1.000
_cell.angle_alpha   90.00
_cell.angle_beta   90.00
_cell.angle_gamma   90.00
#
_symmetry.space_group_name_H-M   'P 1'
#
loop_
_entity.id
_entity.type
_entity.pdbx_description
1 polymer ?
#
loop_
_entity_poly.entity_id
_entity_poly.type
_entity_poly.pdbx_seq_one_letter_code
_entity_poly.pdbx_strand_id
1 'polypeptide(L)'
;MSEVNKQLILFAKAALSDAFERRICCGYTFSWIEYALEEALTQQYSQDEDEDDITNVEELCEYLHRKRSEACGEYDFVVENMRNYLFKLEVEKQTERNG
;
A
#
# COMPACT_ATOMS: atom_id res chain seq x y z
N MET A 1 13.26 10.27 -0.25
CA MET A 1 12.70 8.91 -0.27
C MET A 1 13.80 7.83 -0.31
N SER A 2 13.75 6.88 0.61
CA SER A 2 14.63 5.69 0.60
C SER A 2 14.20 4.71 -0.50
N GLU A 3 15.12 3.88 -1.01
CA GLU A 3 14.79 2.82 -1.98
C GLU A 3 13.77 1.81 -1.40
N VAL A 4 13.77 1.63 -0.07
CA VAL A 4 12.84 0.75 0.66
C VAL A 4 11.41 1.29 0.57
N ASN A 5 11.20 2.60 0.74
CA ASN A 5 9.88 3.22 0.66
C ASN A 5 9.26 3.05 -0.74
N LYS A 6 10.05 3.28 -1.80
CA LYS A 6 9.59 3.09 -3.20
C LYS A 6 9.14 1.67 -3.45
N GLN A 7 9.96 0.70 -3.04
CA GLN A 7 9.67 -0.71 -3.27
C GLN A 7 8.41 -1.14 -2.52
N LEU A 8 8.23 -0.69 -1.29
CA LEU A 8 7.04 -0.96 -0.50
C LEU A 8 5.76 -0.46 -1.21
N ILE A 9 5.75 0.78 -1.70
CA ILE A 9 4.58 1.33 -2.40
C ILE A 9 4.32 0.59 -3.72
N LEU A 10 5.37 0.23 -4.47
CA LEU A 10 5.22 -0.56 -5.70
C LEU A 10 4.63 -1.95 -5.43
N PHE A 11 5.05 -2.62 -4.34
CA PHE A 11 4.45 -3.90 -3.95
C PHE A 11 3.00 -3.73 -3.50
N ALA A 12 2.65 -2.62 -2.86
CA ALA A 12 1.27 -2.31 -2.50
C ALA A 12 0.39 -2.12 -3.75
N LYS A 13 0.88 -1.42 -4.78
CA LYS A 13 0.16 -1.31 -6.06
C LYS A 13 -0.07 -2.69 -6.71
N ALA A 14 0.90 -3.59 -6.65
CA ALA A 14 0.73 -4.96 -7.14
C ALA A 14 -0.33 -5.75 -6.35
N ALA A 15 -0.34 -5.62 -5.02
CA ALA A 15 -1.34 -6.25 -4.16
C ALA A 15 -2.76 -5.73 -4.44
N LEU A 16 -2.89 -4.41 -4.65
CA LEU A 16 -4.15 -3.77 -5.03
C LEU A 16 -4.67 -4.29 -6.38
N SER A 17 -3.80 -4.44 -7.37
CA SER A 17 -4.17 -5.02 -8.67
C SER A 17 -4.66 -6.46 -8.56
N ASP A 18 -3.98 -7.32 -7.78
CA ASP A 18 -4.44 -8.70 -7.54
C ASP A 18 -5.81 -8.73 -6.83
N ALA A 19 -6.03 -7.85 -5.84
CA ALA A 19 -7.33 -7.73 -5.18
C ALA A 19 -8.44 -7.30 -6.17
N PHE A 20 -8.14 -6.39 -7.10
CA PHE A 20 -9.07 -5.99 -8.15
C PHE A 20 -9.39 -7.12 -9.13
N GLU A 21 -8.37 -7.83 -9.61
CA GLU A 21 -8.54 -8.99 -10.51
C GLU A 21 -9.38 -10.11 -9.86
N ARG A 22 -9.22 -10.31 -8.54
CA ARG A 22 -10.01 -11.26 -7.74
C ARG A 22 -11.41 -10.76 -7.38
N ARG A 23 -11.80 -9.57 -7.82
CA ARG A 23 -13.10 -8.93 -7.50
C ARG A 23 -13.34 -8.73 -6.01
N ILE A 24 -12.25 -8.60 -5.24
CA ILE A 24 -12.28 -8.23 -3.82
C ILE A 24 -12.45 -6.71 -3.66
N CYS A 25 -12.02 -5.96 -4.68
CA CYS A 25 -12.04 -4.51 -4.74
C CYS A 25 -12.91 -4.07 -5.92
N CYS A 26 -13.88 -3.21 -5.70
CA CYS A 26 -14.64 -2.55 -6.75
C CYS A 26 -13.80 -1.43 -7.38
N GLY A 27 -14.16 -1.02 -8.61
CA GLY A 27 -13.40 -0.01 -9.36
C GLY A 27 -13.25 1.33 -8.63
N TYR A 28 -14.27 1.74 -7.85
CA TYR A 28 -14.19 2.98 -7.08
C TYR A 28 -13.14 2.91 -5.98
N THR A 29 -13.15 1.84 -5.18
CA THR A 29 -12.16 1.63 -4.11
C THR A 29 -10.76 1.46 -4.68
N PHE A 30 -10.65 0.74 -5.80
CA PHE A 30 -9.39 0.56 -6.50
C PHE A 30 -8.77 1.92 -6.84
N SER A 31 -9.53 2.79 -7.53
CA SER A 31 -9.03 4.11 -7.92
C SER A 31 -8.68 5.00 -6.72
N TRP A 32 -9.40 4.90 -5.60
CA TRP A 32 -9.06 5.64 -4.39
C TRP A 32 -7.75 5.20 -3.75
N ILE A 33 -7.55 3.90 -3.59
CA ILE A 33 -6.31 3.37 -3.01
C ILE A 33 -5.15 3.62 -3.98
N GLU A 34 -5.35 3.43 -5.28
CA GLU A 34 -4.35 3.73 -6.29
C GLU A 34 -3.92 5.20 -6.24
N TYR A 35 -4.87 6.13 -6.19
CA TYR A 35 -4.59 7.55 -6.06
C TYR A 35 -3.81 7.87 -4.77
N ALA A 36 -4.20 7.29 -3.63
CA ALA A 36 -3.48 7.49 -2.37
C ALA A 36 -2.03 6.96 -2.45
N LEU A 37 -1.81 5.81 -3.08
CA LEU A 37 -0.46 5.26 -3.27
C LEU A 37 0.38 6.12 -4.24
N GLU A 38 -0.23 6.70 -5.27
CA GLU A 38 0.44 7.65 -6.17
C GLU A 38 0.77 8.96 -5.47
N GLU A 39 -0.16 9.47 -4.66
CA GLU A 39 0.04 10.64 -3.82
C GLU A 39 1.24 10.41 -2.88
N ALA A 40 1.28 9.29 -2.16
CA ALA A 40 2.41 8.90 -1.31
C ALA A 40 3.74 8.84 -2.06
N LEU A 41 3.74 8.30 -3.29
CA LEU A 41 4.93 8.29 -4.14
C LEU A 41 5.38 9.71 -4.50
N THR A 42 4.44 10.62 -4.80
CA THR A 42 4.74 11.99 -5.25
C THR A 42 5.07 12.97 -4.12
N GLN A 43 4.39 12.85 -2.98
CA GLN A 43 4.57 13.68 -1.77
C GLN A 43 5.96 13.49 -1.17
N GLN A 44 6.49 12.27 -1.11
CA GLN A 44 7.88 12.05 -0.69
C GLN A 44 8.96 12.63 -1.63
N TYR A 45 8.57 13.29 -2.73
CA TYR A 45 9.46 14.13 -3.54
C TYR A 45 9.30 15.65 -3.30
N SER A 46 8.24 16.12 -2.63
CA SER A 46 8.15 17.50 -2.14
C SER A 46 9.01 17.67 -0.88
N GLN A 47 9.77 18.75 -0.81
CA GLN A 47 10.74 19.04 0.25
C GLN A 47 10.10 19.54 1.57
N ASP A 48 8.86 19.16 1.86
CA ASP A 48 8.18 19.60 3.08
C ASP A 48 8.49 18.62 4.22
N GLU A 49 9.19 19.12 5.24
CA GLU A 49 9.83 18.36 6.34
C GLU A 49 8.83 17.72 7.34
N ASP A 50 7.52 17.81 7.08
CA ASP A 50 6.45 17.32 7.97
C ASP A 50 5.70 16.08 7.41
N GLU A 51 6.09 15.52 6.26
CA GLU A 51 5.38 14.40 5.64
C GLU A 51 5.88 13.03 6.13
N ASP A 52 4.92 12.19 6.57
CA ASP A 52 5.14 10.84 7.11
C ASP A 52 6.00 9.98 6.16
N ASP A 53 7.22 9.67 6.57
CA ASP A 53 8.11 8.78 5.83
C ASP A 53 7.58 7.34 5.98
N ILE A 54 6.93 6.80 4.95
CA ILE A 54 6.41 5.42 4.93
C ILE A 54 7.57 4.44 4.72
N THR A 55 8.06 3.85 5.80
CA THR A 55 9.22 2.95 5.82
C THR A 55 8.85 1.47 5.97
N ASN A 56 7.64 1.15 6.43
CA ASN A 56 7.18 -0.21 6.65
C ASN A 56 5.69 -0.41 6.32
N VAL A 57 5.26 -1.68 6.30
CA VAL A 57 3.89 -2.08 5.95
C VAL A 57 2.85 -1.46 6.90
N GLU A 58 3.16 -1.30 8.19
CA GLU A 58 2.22 -0.76 9.17
C GLU A 58 1.98 0.74 8.92
N GLU A 59 3.05 1.52 8.74
CA GLU A 59 2.98 2.93 8.37
C GLU A 59 2.22 3.16 7.05
N LEU A 60 2.40 2.26 6.08
CA LEU A 60 1.64 2.31 4.83
C LEU A 60 0.15 2.10 5.07
N CYS A 61 -0.23 1.12 5.89
CA CYS A 61 -1.63 0.85 6.20
C CYS A 61 -2.24 2.03 6.97
N GLU A 62 -1.52 2.61 7.92
CA GLU A 62 -1.94 3.79 8.64
C GLU A 62 -2.16 4.99 7.71
N TYR A 63 -1.24 5.22 6.77
CA TYR A 63 -1.39 6.24 5.74
C TYR A 63 -2.68 6.02 4.92
N LEU A 64 -2.92 4.80 4.44
CA LEU A 64 -4.12 4.48 3.67
C LEU A 64 -5.39 4.65 4.51
N HIS A 65 -5.38 4.25 5.79
CA HIS A 65 -6.51 4.49 6.67
C HIS A 65 -6.77 5.99 6.92
N ARG A 66 -5.75 6.84 6.96
CA ARG A 66 -5.92 8.31 7.00
C ARG A 66 -6.55 8.86 5.72
N LYS A 67 -6.29 8.22 4.57
CA LYS A 67 -6.84 8.58 3.25
C LYS A 67 -8.20 7.94 2.95
N ARG A 68 -8.74 7.14 3.87
CA ARG A 68 -10.00 6.40 3.66
C ARG A 68 -11.14 7.36 3.34
N SER A 69 -12.00 6.96 2.41
CA SER A 69 -13.26 7.65 2.13
C SER A 69 -14.38 7.05 2.98
N GLU A 70 -15.17 7.90 3.65
CA GLU A 70 -16.36 7.47 4.42
C GLU A 70 -17.41 6.76 3.54
N ALA A 71 -17.34 6.94 2.22
CA ALA A 71 -18.29 6.33 1.27
C ALA A 71 -17.96 4.89 0.87
N CYS A 72 -16.81 4.33 1.30
CA CYS A 72 -16.38 3.01 0.86
C CYS A 72 -16.41 1.96 1.99
N GLY A 73 -17.34 1.00 1.89
CA GLY A 73 -17.49 -0.08 2.89
C GLY A 73 -16.44 -1.19 2.80
N GLU A 74 -15.74 -1.32 1.69
CA GLU A 74 -14.72 -2.38 1.47
C GLU A 74 -13.28 -1.88 1.60
N TYR A 75 -13.06 -0.58 1.81
CA TYR A 75 -11.72 0.03 1.83
C TYR A 75 -10.80 -0.67 2.83
N ASP A 76 -11.25 -0.80 4.08
CA ASP A 76 -10.46 -1.44 5.14
C ASP A 76 -10.19 -2.92 4.85
N PHE A 77 -11.12 -3.62 4.18
CA PHE A 77 -10.93 -5.01 3.77
C PHE A 77 -9.85 -5.14 2.68
N VAL A 78 -9.84 -4.24 1.70
CA VAL A 78 -8.83 -4.22 0.64
C VAL A 78 -7.46 -3.88 1.21
N VAL A 79 -7.37 -2.88 2.09
CA VAL A 79 -6.10 -2.53 2.77
C VAL A 79 -5.56 -3.70 3.60
N GLU A 80 -6.42 -4.39 4.35
CA GLU A 80 -6.00 -5.58 5.11
C GLU A 80 -5.58 -6.73 4.19
N ASN A 81 -6.23 -6.92 3.03
CA ASN A 81 -5.79 -7.90 2.04
C ASN A 81 -4.39 -7.58 1.50
N MET A 82 -4.14 -6.30 1.20
CA MET A 82 -2.82 -5.82 0.79
C MET A 82 -1.76 -6.04 1.87
N ARG A 83 -2.08 -5.75 3.13
CA ARG A 83 -1.19 -6.00 4.28
C ARG A 83 -0.74 -7.46 4.34
N ASN A 84 -1.69 -8.38 4.23
CA ASN A 84 -1.42 -9.82 4.25
C ASN A 84 -0.55 -10.27 3.07
N TYR A 85 -0.80 -9.72 1.88
CA TYR A 85 0.02 -9.99 0.70
C TYR A 85 1.48 -9.52 0.89
N LEU A 86 1.67 -8.30 1.42
CA LEU A 86 2.99 -7.73 1.65
C LEU A 86 3.79 -8.54 2.68
N PHE A 87 3.17 -8.94 3.78
CA PHE A 87 3.84 -9.80 4.76
C PHE A 87 4.19 -11.17 4.18
N LYS A 88 3.32 -11.76 3.37
CA LYS A 88 3.62 -13.03 2.70
C LYS A 88 4.87 -12.92 1.82
N LEU A 89 4.97 -11.86 1.01
CA LEU A 89 6.15 -11.62 0.18
C LEU A 89 7.43 -11.40 1.00
N GLU A 90 7.33 -10.73 2.14
CA GLU A 90 8.46 -10.52 3.03
C GLU A 90 8.97 -11.84 3.62
N VAL A 91 8.06 -12.71 4.07
CA VAL A 91 8.39 -14.05 4.57
C VAL A 91 9.01 -14.94 3.48
N GLU A 92 8.45 -14.93 2.26
CA GLU A 92 8.98 -15.70 1.13
C GLU A 92 10.42 -15.26 0.79
N LYS A 93 10.67 -13.95 0.70
CA LYS A 93 12.02 -13.41 0.44
C LYS A 93 13.03 -13.75 1.54
N GLN A 94 12.62 -13.78 2.81
CA GLN A 94 13.48 -14.20 3.90
C GLN A 94 13.83 -15.69 3.84
N THR A 95 12.88 -16.51 3.39
CA THR A 95 13.08 -17.96 3.24
C THR A 95 14.06 -18.27 2.11
N GLU A 96 13.95 -17.59 0.97
CA GLU A 96 14.87 -17.73 -0.17
C GLU A 96 16.32 -17.29 0.13
N ARG A 97 16.51 -16.36 1.07
CA ARG A 97 17.85 -15.90 1.50
C ARG A 97 18.57 -16.87 2.44
N ASN A 98 17.81 -17.76 3.08
CA ASN A 98 18.30 -18.67 4.14
C ASN A 98 18.37 -20.14 3.68
N GLY A 99 17.98 -20.45 2.44
CA GLY A 99 18.06 -21.78 1.83
C GLY A 99 19.15 -21.87 0.77
#